data_AF-A0A5A8AGF5-F1
#
_entry.id   AF-A0A5A8AGF5-F1
#
_cell.length_a   1.000
_cell.length_b   1.000
_cell.length_c   1.000
_cell.angle_alpha   90.00
_cell.angle_beta   90.00
_cell.angle_gamma   90.00
#
_symmetry.space_group_name_H-M   'P 1'
#
loop_
_entity.id
_entity.type
_entity.pdbx_description
1 polymer ?
#
loop_
_entity_poly.entity_id
_entity_poly.type
_entity_poly.pdbx_seq_one_letter_code
_entity_poly.pdbx_strand_id
1 'polypeptide(L)'
;MNYVQATQEITVAIPEICDDLKKTTIENSYHIIEFLTDKIKAMIRENNTDCLFKCLQKIDDLYEDGDKTVKNAIESSFIYSLDNCTAFCNKEYRDLIFSHLSPELQKVYARQIYSHSI
;
A
#
# COMPACT_ATOMS: atom_id res chain seq x y z
N MET A 1 -12.10 3.02 10.39
CA MET A 1 -11.92 1.59 10.05
C MET A 1 -10.74 1.00 10.82
N ASN A 2 -10.92 -0.16 11.48
CA ASN A 2 -9.82 -0.91 12.11
C ASN A 2 -9.34 -2.09 11.22
N TYR A 3 -8.32 -2.84 11.65
CA TYR A 3 -7.73 -3.92 10.85
C TYR A 3 -8.69 -5.07 10.50
N VAL A 4 -9.69 -5.35 11.34
CA VAL A 4 -10.69 -6.39 11.08
C VAL A 4 -11.58 -5.96 9.91
N GLN A 5 -12.08 -4.73 9.97
CA GLN A 5 -12.88 -4.14 8.89
C GLN A 5 -12.06 -4.02 7.60
N ALA A 6 -10.81 -3.56 7.70
CA ALA A 6 -9.88 -3.50 6.57
C ALA A 6 -9.73 -4.86 5.86
N THR A 7 -9.54 -5.93 6.64
CA THR A 7 -9.38 -7.30 6.11
C THR A 7 -10.64 -7.75 5.34
N GLN A 8 -11.83 -7.44 5.86
CA GLN A 8 -13.10 -7.75 5.20
C GLN A 8 -13.26 -6.98 3.89
N GLU A 9 -13.00 -5.67 3.91
CA GLU A 9 -13.12 -4.84 2.71
C GLU A 9 -12.12 -5.24 1.62
N ILE A 10 -10.88 -5.56 1.98
CA ILE A 10 -9.88 -6.09 1.04
C ILE A 10 -10.39 -7.39 0.40
N THR A 11 -10.98 -8.28 1.19
CA THR A 11 -11.49 -9.58 0.70
C THR A 11 -12.59 -9.40 -0.36
N VAL A 12 -13.37 -8.33 -0.27
CA VAL A 12 -14.44 -8.01 -1.23
C VAL A 12 -13.89 -7.24 -2.43
N ALA A 13 -12.99 -6.29 -2.21
CA ALA A 13 -12.49 -5.38 -3.24
C ALA A 13 -11.43 -6.02 -4.17
N ILE A 14 -10.63 -6.96 -3.66
CA ILE A 14 -9.47 -7.52 -4.36
C ILE A 14 -9.48 -9.06 -4.27
N PRO A 15 -10.41 -9.73 -4.99
CA PRO A 15 -10.54 -11.19 -4.96
C PRO A 15 -9.23 -11.92 -5.36
N GLU A 16 -8.38 -11.28 -6.15
CA GLU A 16 -7.12 -11.82 -6.67
C GLU A 16 -6.10 -12.16 -5.57
N ILE A 17 -6.17 -11.49 -4.41
CA ILE A 17 -5.22 -11.71 -3.30
C ILE A 17 -5.87 -12.44 -2.10
N CYS A 18 -7.16 -12.77 -2.20
CA CYS A 18 -7.94 -13.35 -1.10
C CYS A 18 -7.43 -14.71 -0.64
N ASP A 19 -7.00 -15.56 -1.56
CA ASP A 19 -6.51 -16.90 -1.19
C ASP A 19 -5.21 -16.83 -0.39
N ASP A 20 -4.40 -15.80 -0.63
CA ASP A 20 -3.17 -15.57 0.14
C ASP A 20 -3.47 -14.84 1.45
N LEU A 21 -4.45 -13.94 1.45
CA LEU A 21 -4.92 -13.28 2.67
C LEU A 21 -5.47 -14.30 3.67
N LYS A 22 -6.26 -15.28 3.21
CA LYS A 22 -6.80 -16.36 4.05
C LYS A 22 -5.73 -17.26 4.67
N LYS A 23 -4.57 -17.39 4.01
CA LYS A 23 -3.42 -18.16 4.51
C LYS A 23 -2.54 -17.34 5.46
N THR A 24 -2.77 -16.04 5.56
CA THR A 24 -1.97 -15.11 6.36
C THR A 24 -2.67 -14.82 7.69
N THR A 25 -1.94 -14.94 8.80
CA THR A 25 -2.48 -14.61 10.12
C THR A 25 -2.45 -13.09 10.34
N ILE A 26 -3.61 -12.45 10.22
CA ILE A 26 -3.77 -11.01 10.45
C ILE A 26 -4.22 -10.75 11.89
N GLU A 27 -3.33 -10.21 12.72
CA GLU A 27 -3.60 -9.97 14.15
C GLU A 27 -3.72 -8.49 14.50
N ASN A 28 -3.26 -7.60 13.63
CA ASN A 28 -3.23 -6.16 13.87
C ASN A 28 -3.10 -5.37 12.55
N SER A 29 -3.18 -4.03 12.64
CA SER A 29 -3.08 -3.14 11.48
C SER A 29 -1.74 -3.24 10.74
N TYR A 30 -0.65 -3.56 11.42
CA TYR A 30 0.65 -3.69 10.76
C TYR A 30 0.70 -4.93 9.87
N HIS A 31 0.17 -6.06 10.32
CA HIS A 31 0.15 -7.30 9.51
C HIS A 31 -0.66 -7.12 8.23
N ILE A 32 -1.81 -6.42 8.27
CA ILE A 32 -2.61 -6.22 7.06
C ILE A 32 -1.95 -5.24 6.07
N ILE A 33 -1.31 -4.18 6.58
CA ILE A 33 -0.57 -3.25 5.74
C ILE A 33 0.68 -3.92 5.16
N GLU A 34 1.39 -4.72 5.94
CA GLU A 34 2.54 -5.52 5.47
C GLU A 34 2.11 -6.49 4.36
N PHE A 35 1.02 -7.22 4.55
CA PHE A 35 0.46 -8.11 3.52
C PHE A 35 0.19 -7.37 2.20
N LEU A 36 -0.54 -6.24 2.24
CA LEU A 36 -0.80 -5.43 1.04
C LEU A 36 0.49 -4.90 0.42
N THR A 37 1.41 -4.43 1.25
CA THR A 37 2.71 -3.91 0.81
C THR A 37 3.51 -4.98 0.07
N ASP A 38 3.52 -6.21 0.55
CA ASP A 38 4.24 -7.30 -0.10
C ASP A 38 3.57 -7.74 -1.41
N LYS A 39 2.24 -7.71 -1.48
CA LYS A 39 1.51 -7.90 -2.74
C LYS A 39 1.85 -6.82 -3.75
N ILE A 40 1.88 -5.56 -3.34
CA ILE A 40 2.28 -4.42 -4.17
C ILE A 40 3.70 -4.60 -4.70
N LYS A 41 4.67 -4.97 -3.84
CA LYS A 41 6.05 -5.25 -4.26
C LYS A 41 6.13 -6.37 -5.30
N ALA A 42 5.39 -7.46 -5.10
CA ALA A 42 5.37 -8.58 -6.05
C ALA A 42 4.81 -8.14 -7.41
N MET A 43 3.68 -7.43 -7.42
CA MET A 43 3.05 -6.96 -8.65
C MET A 43 3.88 -5.94 -9.42
N ILE A 44 4.61 -5.06 -8.72
CA ILE A 44 5.58 -4.14 -9.34
C ILE A 44 6.70 -4.92 -10.05
N ARG A 45 7.21 -5.99 -9.43
CA ARG A 45 8.25 -6.84 -10.04
C ARG A 45 7.74 -7.62 -11.25
N GLU A 46 6.48 -8.04 -11.20
CA GLU A 46 5.82 -8.81 -12.24
C GLU A 46 5.22 -7.95 -13.37
N ASN A 47 5.23 -6.61 -13.22
CA ASN A 47 4.50 -5.66 -14.08
C ASN A 47 2.98 -5.96 -14.17
N ASN A 48 2.38 -6.51 -13.12
CA ASN A 48 0.94 -6.75 -13.04
C ASN A 48 0.21 -5.48 -12.58
N THR A 49 -0.12 -4.60 -13.52
CA THR A 49 -0.70 -3.28 -13.21
C THR A 49 -2.15 -3.33 -12.74
N ASP A 50 -2.94 -4.28 -13.22
CA ASP A 50 -4.39 -4.30 -12.95
C ASP A 50 -4.68 -4.53 -11.46
N CYS A 51 -4.02 -5.52 -10.86
CA CYS A 51 -4.17 -5.79 -9.43
C CYS A 51 -3.37 -4.82 -8.57
N LEU A 52 -2.24 -4.29 -9.08
CA LEU A 52 -1.44 -3.27 -8.42
C LEU A 52 -2.27 -2.03 -8.11
N PHE A 53 -2.98 -1.48 -9.09
CA PHE A 53 -3.74 -0.24 -8.91
C PHE A 53 -4.93 -0.42 -7.96
N LYS A 54 -5.57 -1.61 -7.94
CA LYS A 54 -6.57 -1.93 -6.92
C LYS A 54 -5.98 -1.93 -5.51
N CYS A 55 -4.78 -2.47 -5.35
CA CYS A 55 -4.10 -2.49 -4.05
C CYS A 55 -3.65 -1.09 -3.62
N LEU A 56 -3.16 -0.25 -4.54
CA LEU A 56 -2.81 1.15 -4.25
C LEU A 56 -4.04 1.95 -3.84
N GLN A 57 -5.13 1.86 -4.61
CA GLN A 57 -6.41 2.47 -4.24
C GLN A 57 -6.86 1.99 -2.86
N LYS A 58 -6.69 0.70 -2.55
CA LYS A 58 -7.11 0.21 -1.24
C LYS A 58 -6.26 0.76 -0.10
N ILE A 59 -4.97 0.98 -0.33
CA ILE A 59 -4.11 1.69 0.63
C ILE A 59 -4.58 3.13 0.84
N ASP A 60 -5.02 3.82 -0.22
CA ASP A 60 -5.62 5.16 -0.10
C ASP A 60 -6.89 5.14 0.77
N ASP A 61 -7.84 4.25 0.48
CA ASP A 61 -9.08 4.12 1.27
C ASP A 61 -8.77 3.83 2.76
N LEU A 62 -7.78 2.94 3.00
CA LEU A 62 -7.33 2.62 4.35
C LEU A 62 -6.67 3.81 5.04
N TYR A 63 -5.99 4.69 4.31
CA TYR A 63 -5.38 5.89 4.87
C TYR A 63 -6.43 6.97 5.16
N GLU A 64 -7.44 7.11 4.32
CA GLU A 64 -8.54 8.08 4.51
C GLU A 64 -9.40 7.68 5.71
N ASP A 65 -9.94 6.46 5.70
CA ASP A 65 -10.95 5.98 6.66
C ASP A 65 -10.36 5.24 7.87
N GLY A 66 -9.07 4.88 7.81
CA GLY A 66 -8.38 4.12 8.84
C GLY A 66 -8.32 4.82 10.19
N ASP A 67 -8.31 4.04 11.27
CA ASP A 67 -7.95 4.56 12.58
C ASP A 67 -6.46 4.97 12.64
N LYS A 68 -6.07 5.61 13.74
CA LYS A 68 -4.69 6.07 13.94
C LYS A 68 -3.66 4.95 13.77
N THR A 69 -3.98 3.72 14.15
CA THR A 69 -3.07 2.58 14.05
C THR A 69 -2.88 2.15 12.60
N VAL A 70 -3.96 2.12 11.80
CA VAL A 70 -3.89 1.86 10.35
C VAL A 70 -3.07 2.94 9.65
N LYS A 71 -3.37 4.22 9.90
CA LYS A 71 -2.62 5.33 9.30
C LYS A 71 -1.13 5.27 9.67
N ASN A 72 -0.82 5.02 10.94
CA ASN A 72 0.56 4.84 11.40
C ASN A 72 1.26 3.67 10.70
N ALA A 73 0.58 2.52 10.50
CA ALA A 73 1.16 1.37 9.82
C ALA A 73 1.50 1.70 8.35
N ILE A 74 0.63 2.45 7.66
CA ILE A 74 0.88 2.92 6.29
C ILE A 74 2.09 3.87 6.25
N GLU A 75 2.10 4.89 7.11
CA GLU A 75 3.19 5.88 7.17
C GLU A 75 4.54 5.28 7.55
N SER A 76 4.56 4.25 8.41
CA SER A 76 5.81 3.68 8.93
C SER A 76 6.35 2.51 8.09
N SER A 77 5.50 1.79 7.37
CA SER A 77 5.89 0.58 6.63
C SER A 77 5.71 0.71 5.13
N PHE A 78 4.52 1.11 4.68
CA PHE A 78 4.17 1.13 3.26
C PHE A 78 5.00 2.16 2.48
N ILE A 79 5.10 3.40 2.99
CA ILE A 79 5.78 4.50 2.26
C ILE A 79 7.24 4.16 1.95
N TYR A 80 8.01 3.74 2.96
CA TYR A 80 9.41 3.35 2.79
C TYR A 80 9.56 2.11 1.90
N SER A 81 8.64 1.14 2.03
CA SER A 81 8.64 -0.04 1.18
C SER A 81 8.38 0.28 -0.28
N LEU A 82 7.46 1.21 -0.56
CA LEU A 82 7.12 1.65 -1.91
C LEU A 82 8.28 2.41 -2.55
N ASP A 83 8.92 3.31 -1.80
CA ASP A 83 10.11 4.02 -2.29
C ASP A 83 11.21 3.02 -2.69
N ASN A 84 11.54 2.10 -1.79
CA ASN A 84 12.58 1.10 -2.02
C ASN A 84 12.28 0.19 -3.22
N CYS A 85 11.04 -0.27 -3.40
CA CYS A 85 10.72 -1.17 -4.51
C CYS A 85 10.62 -0.45 -5.86
N THR A 86 10.31 0.85 -5.86
CA THR A 86 10.24 1.67 -7.08
C THR A 86 11.56 2.34 -7.44
N ALA A 87 12.57 2.30 -6.56
CA ALA A 87 13.89 2.90 -6.79
C ALA A 87 14.59 2.39 -8.06
N PHE A 88 14.34 1.14 -8.46
CA PHE A 88 14.93 0.52 -9.65
C PHE A 88 13.97 0.51 -10.85
N CYS A 89 12.74 1.00 -10.69
CA CYS A 89 11.82 1.14 -11.81
C CYS A 89 12.29 2.26 -12.75
N ASN A 90 11.95 2.14 -14.03
CA ASN A 90 12.13 3.25 -14.95
C ASN A 90 11.20 4.42 -14.54
N LYS A 91 11.53 5.63 -15.01
CA LYS A 91 10.83 6.85 -14.62
C LYS A 91 9.33 6.80 -14.98
N GLU A 92 8.99 6.34 -16.18
CA GLU A 92 7.59 6.29 -16.64
C GLU A 92 6.72 5.39 -15.76
N TYR A 93 7.24 4.20 -15.42
CA TYR A 93 6.53 3.25 -14.57
C TYR A 93 6.43 3.75 -13.14
N ARG A 94 7.49 4.39 -12.63
CA ARG A 94 7.47 5.05 -11.33
C ARG A 94 6.39 6.13 -11.30
N ASP A 95 6.40 7.06 -12.25
CA ASP A 95 5.41 8.15 -12.36
C ASP A 95 3.98 7.59 -12.43
N LEU A 96 3.77 6.49 -13.17
CA LEU A 96 2.47 5.80 -13.24
C LEU A 96 2.02 5.27 -11.87
N ILE A 97 2.90 4.60 -11.12
CA ILE A 97 2.59 4.09 -9.77
C ILE A 97 2.21 5.25 -8.84
N PHE A 98 3.01 6.33 -8.83
CA PHE A 98 2.77 7.48 -7.97
C PHE A 98 1.49 8.25 -8.34
N SER A 99 1.11 8.26 -9.62
CA SER A 99 -0.15 8.89 -10.05
C SER A 99 -1.42 8.19 -9.53
N HIS A 100 -1.30 6.94 -9.08
CA HIS A 100 -2.39 6.16 -8.49
C HIS A 100 -2.44 6.24 -6.96
N LEU A 101 -1.58 7.05 -6.33
CA LEU A 101 -1.71 7.40 -4.92
C LEU A 101 -2.56 8.67 -4.77
N SER A 102 -3.35 8.73 -3.71
CA SER A 102 -4.09 9.93 -3.33
C SER A 102 -3.15 11.13 -3.10
N PRO A 103 -3.65 12.37 -3.30
CA PRO A 103 -2.87 13.57 -2.99
C PRO A 103 -2.38 13.63 -1.53
N GLU A 104 -3.10 13.00 -0.61
CA GLU A 104 -2.68 12.93 0.80
C GLU A 104 -1.47 12.01 0.97
N LEU A 105 -1.52 10.79 0.44
CA LEU A 105 -0.38 9.87 0.51
C LEU A 105 0.82 10.35 -0.30
N GLN A 106 0.62 11.04 -1.42
CA GLN A 106 1.70 11.71 -2.15
C GLN A 106 2.40 12.78 -1.28
N LYS A 107 1.65 13.58 -0.51
CA LYS A 107 2.22 14.57 0.41
C LYS A 107 3.00 13.90 1.54
N VAL A 108 2.46 12.83 2.12
CA VAL A 108 3.12 12.05 3.17
C VAL A 108 4.42 11.46 2.64
N TYR A 109 4.37 10.82 1.47
CA TYR A 109 5.54 10.28 0.78
C TYR A 109 6.59 11.36 0.57
N ALA A 110 6.21 12.50 -0.02
CA ALA A 110 7.15 13.58 -0.30
C ALA A 110 7.79 14.13 0.98
N ARG A 111 7.01 14.30 2.05
CA ARG A 111 7.51 14.71 3.36
C ARG A 111 8.49 13.68 3.92
N GLN A 112 8.18 12.39 3.89
CA GLN A 112 9.04 11.39 4.52
C GLN A 112 10.32 11.11 3.75
N ILE A 113 10.25 11.05 2.42
CA ILE A 113 11.38 10.68 1.57
C ILE A 113 12.26 11.89 1.24
N TYR A 114 11.66 13.04 0.89
CA TYR A 114 12.44 14.20 0.45
C TYR A 114 12.77 15.20 1.57
N SER A 115 12.05 15.23 2.70
CA SER A 115 12.41 16.18 3.77
C SER A 115 13.64 15.79 4.58
N HIS A 116 14.07 14.51 4.54
CA HIS A 116 15.36 14.09 5.11
C HIS A 116 16.57 14.57 4.28
N SER A 117 16.34 15.25 3.14
CA SER A 117 17.38 15.72 2.21
C SER A 117 17.61 17.24 2.25
N ILE A 118 17.11 17.95 3.27
CA ILE A 118 17.31 19.40 3.46
C ILE A 118 18.02 19.68 4.78
#